data_AF-A0A7V5ARS4-F1
#
_entry.id   AF-A0A7V5ARS4-F1
#
_cell.length_a   1.000
_cell.length_b   1.000
_cell.length_c   1.000
_cell.angle_alpha   90.00
_cell.angle_beta   90.00
_cell.angle_gamma   90.00
#
_symmetry.space_group_name_H-M   'P 1'
#
loop_
_entity.id
_entity.type
_entity.pdbx_description
1 polymer ?
#
loop_
_entity_poly.entity_id
_entity_poly.type
_entity_poly.pdbx_seq_one_letter_code
_entity_poly.pdbx_strand_id
1 'polypeptide(L)'
;MRLWTILVLAIFVGCSTTEQVSLRPSKQMPTPKEAPATSTLDPIQAGVEKSLEMAGENRAEIEKFLKEAGEGFRRTAARFLVANMPPAALASLNADELLSEFNLAFKAREDFVWGKNVPDEIFLHFVLPNFITQERYEKYRAYFYPLLKDALKDCKTMEEAALELNKWCGARFKYKPTQMRDQGIFENLKRGYGRCEEMVILYMSAARTVCLPTRQAYTPWWSTCDSNHAWVEVWCDGKWFYLGACEPSNKLNDAWFSTPVKRAPLVLAIAYGRLEKLQEGEEIYEYMERDTIINTTKWYSDTAKVKVKVTDNGKPLADKLVLFYVFNFGGLRPFAKAKTNNEGIASITLGIGEFFVSSGDDQKYSVVKFKTEPNKEVFVEVSLGEQKLEEGYFWLRYPSK
;
A
#
# COMPACT_ATOMS: atom_id res chain seq x y z
N MET A 1 32.74 -16.44 18.70
CA MET A 1 31.54 -16.23 19.54
C MET A 1 31.66 -14.89 20.25
N ARG A 2 31.00 -13.84 19.77
CA ARG A 2 30.87 -12.56 20.48
C ARG A 2 29.41 -12.11 20.32
N LEU A 3 28.64 -12.22 21.40
CA LEU A 3 27.31 -11.63 21.51
C LEU A 3 27.47 -10.12 21.71
N TRP A 4 26.65 -9.34 21.02
CA TRP A 4 26.44 -7.92 21.31
C TRP A 4 25.14 -7.80 22.11
N THR A 5 25.27 -7.31 23.34
CA THR A 5 24.17 -7.01 24.27
C THR A 5 23.81 -5.53 24.11
N ILE A 6 22.53 -5.22 23.88
CA ILE A 6 22.02 -3.85 24.01
C ILE A 6 21.08 -3.85 25.21
N LEU A 7 21.49 -3.15 26.26
CA LEU A 7 20.72 -2.86 27.47
C LEU A 7 20.02 -1.52 27.24
N VAL A 8 18.69 -1.46 27.34
CA VAL A 8 17.94 -0.19 27.28
C VAL A 8 17.29 0.06 28.64
N LEU A 9 17.66 1.18 29.24
CA LEU A 9 17.12 1.71 30.49
C LEU A 9 15.95 2.64 30.13
N ALA A 10 14.74 2.33 30.60
CA ALA A 10 13.60 3.24 30.46
C ALA A 10 13.54 4.15 31.71
N ILE A 11 13.68 5.46 31.49
CA ILE A 11 13.46 6.48 32.53
C ILE A 11 12.11 7.14 32.22
N PHE A 12 11.15 6.98 33.13
CA PHE A 12 9.91 7.74 33.11
C PHE A 12 10.16 9.14 33.67
N VAL A 13 9.95 10.16 32.85
CA VAL A 13 9.79 11.54 33.32
C VAL A 13 8.34 11.94 33.06
N GLY A 14 7.58 12.05 34.16
CA GLY A 14 6.24 12.62 34.12
C GLY A 14 6.31 14.10 33.82
N CYS A 15 5.53 14.55 32.84
CA CYS A 15 5.26 15.96 32.63
C CYS A 15 3.75 16.14 32.52
N SER A 16 3.17 16.74 33.55
CA SER A 16 1.79 17.15 33.63
C SER A 16 1.61 18.50 32.93
N THR A 17 0.83 18.54 31.85
CA THR A 17 0.11 19.74 31.45
C THR A 17 -1.25 19.35 30.89
N THR A 18 -2.29 19.83 31.58
CA THR A 18 -3.69 19.73 31.22
C THR A 18 -4.04 20.76 30.15
N GLU A 19 -4.49 20.32 28.98
CA GLU A 19 -5.35 21.11 28.10
C GLU A 19 -6.57 20.27 27.71
N GLN A 20 -7.74 20.73 28.17
CA GLN A 20 -9.04 20.15 27.85
C GLN A 20 -9.41 20.47 26.41
N VAL A 21 -9.46 19.46 25.54
CA VAL A 21 -10.17 19.54 24.26
C VAL A 21 -11.54 18.90 24.45
N SER A 22 -12.60 19.72 24.41
CA SER A 22 -13.98 19.25 24.53
C SER A 22 -14.37 18.45 23.29
N LEU A 23 -14.56 17.15 23.43
CA LEU A 23 -15.12 16.29 22.39
C LEU A 23 -16.65 16.50 22.34
N ARG A 24 -17.16 16.98 21.20
CA ARG A 24 -18.61 16.97 20.92
C ARG A 24 -19.07 15.51 20.77
N PRO A 25 -20.30 15.17 21.24
CA PRO A 25 -20.80 13.80 21.18
C PRO A 25 -20.94 13.33 19.72
N SER A 26 -20.40 12.15 19.44
CA SER A 26 -20.51 11.49 18.14
C SER A 26 -21.97 11.18 17.84
N LYS A 27 -22.52 11.77 16.77
CA LYS A 27 -23.74 11.23 16.17
C LYS A 27 -23.43 9.83 15.66
N GLN A 28 -24.21 8.88 16.15
CA GLN A 28 -24.22 7.47 15.79
C GLN A 28 -24.21 7.33 14.26
N MET A 29 -23.14 6.76 13.70
CA MET A 29 -23.14 6.36 12.29
C MET A 29 -24.08 5.16 12.14
N PRO A 30 -25.00 5.15 11.16
CA PRO A 30 -25.90 4.03 10.96
C PRO A 30 -25.09 2.78 10.57
N THR A 31 -25.44 1.65 11.17
CA THR A 31 -24.96 0.32 10.81
C THR A 31 -25.20 0.05 9.31
N PRO A 32 -24.32 -0.71 8.62
CA PRO A 32 -24.61 -1.14 7.26
C PRO A 32 -25.82 -2.07 7.32
N LYS A 33 -26.98 -1.58 6.91
CA LYS A 33 -28.10 -2.44 6.55
C LYS A 33 -27.73 -3.12 5.23
N GLU A 34 -27.93 -4.44 5.17
CA GLU A 34 -27.97 -5.16 3.90
C GLU A 34 -28.84 -4.36 2.91
N ALA A 35 -28.22 -3.94 1.80
CA ALA A 35 -28.89 -3.11 0.82
C ALA A 35 -30.00 -3.94 0.15
N PRO A 36 -31.24 -3.42 0.06
CA PRO A 36 -32.29 -4.08 -0.69
C PRO A 36 -31.94 -4.07 -2.19
N ALA A 37 -32.29 -5.16 -2.87
CA ALA A 37 -32.10 -5.30 -4.31
C ALA A 37 -32.98 -4.28 -5.07
N THR A 38 -32.40 -3.13 -5.44
CA THR A 38 -33.03 -2.14 -6.32
C THR A 38 -32.02 -1.62 -7.35
N SER A 39 -32.31 -1.91 -8.63
CA SER A 39 -31.65 -1.49 -9.87
C SER A 39 -30.12 -1.33 -9.82
N THR A 40 -29.39 -2.41 -10.13
CA THR A 40 -27.93 -2.44 -10.10
C THR A 40 -27.32 -1.68 -11.28
N LEU A 41 -27.10 -0.38 -11.10
CA LEU A 41 -26.09 0.33 -11.89
C LEU A 41 -24.75 -0.40 -11.70
N ASP A 42 -24.04 -0.66 -12.80
CA ASP A 42 -22.65 -1.13 -12.83
C ASP A 42 -21.82 -0.43 -11.72
N PRO A 43 -21.09 -1.15 -10.83
CA PRO A 43 -20.33 -0.53 -9.74
C PRO A 43 -19.40 0.60 -10.19
N ILE A 44 -18.85 0.51 -11.41
CA ILE A 44 -18.04 1.57 -12.01
C ILE A 44 -18.91 2.78 -12.33
N GLN A 45 -20.13 2.59 -12.86
CA GLN A 45 -21.08 3.69 -13.11
C GLN A 45 -21.45 4.42 -11.80
N ALA A 46 -21.74 3.67 -10.74
CA ALA A 46 -22.05 4.26 -9.43
C ALA A 46 -20.85 5.04 -8.87
N GLY A 47 -19.64 4.50 -9.04
CA GLY A 47 -18.40 5.19 -8.67
C GLY A 47 -18.17 6.49 -9.47
N VAL A 48 -18.45 6.48 -10.77
CA VAL A 48 -18.36 7.69 -11.61
C VAL A 48 -19.32 8.77 -11.13
N GLU A 49 -20.59 8.46 -10.87
CA GLU A 49 -21.54 9.49 -10.43
C GLU A 49 -21.10 10.12 -9.10
N LYS A 50 -20.68 9.30 -8.14
CA LYS A 50 -20.13 9.77 -6.87
C LYS A 50 -18.90 10.68 -7.09
N SER A 51 -18.04 10.35 -8.04
CA SER A 51 -16.89 11.20 -8.39
C SER A 51 -17.31 12.52 -9.06
N LEU A 52 -18.35 12.52 -9.88
CA LEU A 52 -18.90 13.75 -10.49
C LEU A 52 -19.53 14.68 -9.46
N GLU A 53 -20.20 14.13 -8.44
CA GLU A 53 -20.68 14.92 -7.30
C GLU A 53 -19.51 15.57 -6.53
N MET A 54 -18.44 14.81 -6.27
CA MET A 54 -17.26 15.30 -5.58
C MET A 54 -16.44 16.32 -6.38
N ALA A 55 -16.53 16.30 -7.71
CA ALA A 55 -15.86 17.28 -8.56
C ALA A 55 -16.42 18.71 -8.36
N GLY A 56 -17.66 18.84 -7.88
CA GLY A 56 -18.29 20.14 -7.61
C GLY A 56 -18.29 21.04 -8.84
N GLU A 57 -17.71 22.23 -8.72
CA GLU A 57 -17.60 23.20 -9.82
C GLU A 57 -16.76 22.67 -11.00
N ASN A 58 -15.88 21.69 -10.76
CA ASN A 58 -15.04 21.06 -11.78
C ASN A 58 -15.73 19.91 -12.54
N ARG A 59 -17.01 19.63 -12.27
CA ARG A 59 -17.77 18.51 -12.88
C ARG A 59 -17.69 18.53 -14.42
N ALA A 60 -17.79 19.70 -15.04
CA ALA A 60 -17.79 19.83 -16.50
C ALA A 60 -16.47 19.35 -17.14
N GLU A 61 -15.33 19.54 -16.48
CA GLU A 61 -14.03 19.06 -16.96
C GLU A 61 -13.95 17.53 -16.91
N ILE A 62 -14.47 16.92 -15.83
CA ILE A 62 -14.51 15.46 -15.70
C ILE A 62 -15.46 14.83 -16.73
N GLU A 63 -16.63 15.44 -16.97
CA GLU A 63 -17.57 15.00 -18.01
C GLU A 63 -16.99 15.15 -19.41
N LYS A 64 -16.27 16.25 -19.68
CA LYS A 64 -15.54 16.44 -20.94
C LYS A 64 -14.51 15.34 -21.16
N PHE A 65 -13.68 15.04 -20.16
CA PHE A 65 -12.72 13.92 -20.22
C PHE A 65 -13.42 12.59 -20.54
N LEU A 66 -14.49 12.25 -19.81
CA LEU A 66 -15.23 11.00 -20.02
C LEU A 66 -15.84 10.88 -21.42
N LYS A 67 -16.28 12.00 -22.00
CA LYS A 67 -16.84 12.07 -23.36
C LYS A 67 -15.75 11.91 -24.43
N GLU A 68 -14.57 12.50 -24.21
CA GLU A 68 -13.50 12.58 -25.21
C GLU A 68 -12.46 11.45 -25.10
N ALA A 69 -12.49 10.62 -24.04
CA ALA A 69 -11.53 9.53 -23.85
C ALA A 69 -11.57 8.43 -24.92
N GLY A 70 -12.65 8.36 -25.70
CA GLY A 70 -12.87 7.40 -26.79
C GLY A 70 -13.85 6.28 -26.43
N GLU A 71 -13.92 5.26 -27.27
CA GLU A 71 -14.92 4.18 -27.17
C GLU A 71 -14.31 2.84 -26.71
N GLY A 72 -15.17 1.83 -26.49
CA GLY A 72 -14.76 0.47 -26.16
C GLY A 72 -13.96 0.38 -24.85
N PHE A 73 -12.81 -0.28 -24.88
CA PHE A 73 -11.96 -0.42 -23.70
C PHE A 73 -11.46 0.93 -23.16
N ARG A 74 -11.23 1.92 -24.03
CA ARG A 74 -10.81 3.27 -23.59
C ARG A 74 -11.90 3.94 -22.74
N ARG A 75 -13.16 3.81 -23.13
CA ARG A 75 -14.30 4.30 -22.33
C ARG A 75 -14.37 3.65 -20.96
N THR A 76 -14.16 2.33 -20.92
CA THR A 76 -14.12 1.56 -19.67
C THR A 76 -12.99 2.02 -18.77
N ALA A 77 -11.79 2.22 -19.34
CA ALA A 77 -10.61 2.70 -18.63
C ALA A 77 -10.79 4.12 -18.08
N ALA A 78 -11.38 5.04 -18.85
CA ALA A 78 -11.65 6.40 -18.40
C ALA A 78 -12.63 6.44 -17.24
N ARG A 79 -13.71 5.65 -17.32
CA ARG A 79 -14.69 5.51 -16.23
C ARG A 79 -14.08 4.88 -14.98
N PHE A 80 -13.26 3.84 -15.15
CA PHE A 80 -12.51 3.22 -14.06
C PHE A 80 -11.56 4.22 -13.38
N LEU A 81 -10.83 5.02 -14.17
CA LEU A 81 -9.95 6.06 -13.63
C LEU A 81 -10.73 7.09 -12.82
N VAL A 82 -11.82 7.64 -13.35
CA VAL A 82 -12.64 8.66 -12.66
C VAL A 82 -13.31 8.09 -11.41
N ALA A 83 -13.83 6.87 -11.45
CA ALA A 83 -14.50 6.23 -10.31
C ALA A 83 -13.58 6.09 -9.07
N ASN A 84 -12.26 6.03 -9.28
CA ASN A 84 -11.28 5.83 -8.21
C ASN A 84 -10.37 7.06 -8.00
N MET A 85 -10.55 8.15 -8.74
CA MET A 85 -9.67 9.33 -8.72
C MET A 85 -9.82 10.12 -7.41
N PRO A 86 -8.77 10.47 -6.65
CA PRO A 86 -8.89 11.18 -5.37
C PRO A 86 -9.74 12.46 -5.43
N PRO A 87 -10.47 12.84 -4.35
CA PRO A 87 -11.33 14.03 -4.37
C PRO A 87 -10.61 15.34 -4.74
N ALA A 88 -9.37 15.54 -4.26
CA ALA A 88 -8.57 16.71 -4.58
C ALA A 88 -8.27 16.83 -6.08
N ALA A 89 -8.12 15.69 -6.77
CA ALA A 89 -7.89 15.64 -8.21
C ALA A 89 -9.19 15.91 -8.98
N LEU A 90 -10.30 15.29 -8.57
CA LEU A 90 -11.62 15.54 -9.16
C LEU A 90 -12.02 17.02 -9.10
N ALA A 91 -11.65 17.71 -8.03
CA ALA A 91 -11.98 19.13 -7.82
C ALA A 91 -11.06 20.12 -8.56
N SER A 92 -9.96 19.67 -9.18
CA SER A 92 -8.94 20.60 -9.72
C SER A 92 -8.34 20.26 -11.08
N LEU A 93 -8.48 19.02 -11.57
CA LEU A 93 -7.87 18.61 -12.84
C LEU A 93 -8.71 19.03 -14.05
N ASN A 94 -8.02 19.56 -15.06
CA ASN A 94 -8.60 19.92 -16.35
C ASN A 94 -8.68 18.69 -17.28
N ALA A 95 -9.73 18.65 -18.11
CA ALA A 95 -9.96 17.58 -19.08
C ALA A 95 -8.78 17.35 -20.04
N ASP A 96 -8.14 18.40 -20.54
CA ASP A 96 -7.05 18.34 -21.50
C ASP A 96 -5.79 17.73 -20.86
N GLU A 97 -5.56 18.00 -19.57
CA GLU A 97 -4.45 17.40 -18.82
C GLU A 97 -4.69 15.90 -18.62
N LEU A 98 -5.92 15.52 -18.24
CA LEU A 98 -6.33 14.12 -18.11
C LEU A 98 -6.24 13.38 -19.44
N LEU A 99 -6.76 13.96 -20.53
CA LEU A 99 -6.71 13.39 -21.88
C LEU A 99 -5.27 13.21 -22.35
N SER A 100 -4.39 14.17 -22.09
CA SER A 100 -2.97 14.07 -22.46
C SER A 100 -2.31 12.84 -21.82
N GLU A 101 -2.38 12.70 -20.49
CA GLU A 101 -1.75 11.58 -19.78
C GLU A 101 -2.44 10.25 -20.09
N PHE A 102 -3.76 10.25 -20.24
CA PHE A 102 -4.55 9.08 -20.64
C PHE A 102 -4.16 8.58 -22.04
N ASN A 103 -4.05 9.49 -23.02
CA ASN A 103 -3.62 9.17 -24.37
C ASN A 103 -2.20 8.60 -24.40
N LEU A 104 -1.29 9.15 -23.60
CA LEU A 104 0.08 8.65 -23.50
C LEU A 104 0.15 7.24 -22.87
N ALA A 105 -0.70 6.91 -21.90
CA ALA A 105 -0.78 5.56 -21.36
C ALA A 105 -1.18 4.53 -22.43
N PHE A 106 -2.18 4.85 -23.25
CA PHE A 106 -2.59 4.00 -24.38
C PHE A 106 -1.53 3.95 -25.49
N LYS A 107 -0.90 5.10 -25.79
CA LYS A 107 0.20 5.14 -26.75
C LYS A 107 1.36 4.25 -26.33
N ALA A 108 1.72 4.25 -25.04
CA ALA A 108 2.76 3.36 -24.52
C ALA A 108 2.37 1.88 -24.68
N ARG A 109 1.10 1.55 -24.51
CA ARG A 109 0.59 0.19 -24.73
C ARG A 109 0.78 -0.30 -26.17
N GLU A 110 0.72 0.62 -27.14
CA GLU A 110 0.91 0.36 -28.57
C GLU A 110 2.38 0.37 -28.99
N ASP A 111 3.15 1.38 -28.54
CA ASP A 111 4.52 1.63 -29.01
C ASP A 111 5.56 0.66 -28.43
N PHE A 112 5.38 0.17 -27.19
CA PHE A 112 6.35 -0.72 -26.53
C PHE A 112 6.01 -2.19 -26.80
N VAL A 113 7.03 -3.00 -27.14
CA VAL A 113 6.87 -4.39 -27.60
C VAL A 113 6.14 -5.31 -26.61
N TRP A 114 6.22 -4.99 -25.32
CA TRP A 114 5.55 -5.71 -24.23
C TRP A 114 4.14 -5.17 -23.91
N GLY A 115 3.78 -3.96 -24.35
CA GLY A 115 2.53 -3.29 -23.97
C GLY A 115 1.28 -4.09 -24.36
N LYS A 116 1.30 -4.71 -25.54
CA LYS A 116 0.23 -5.60 -26.03
C LYS A 116 0.01 -6.87 -25.19
N ASN A 117 1.02 -7.29 -24.41
CA ASN A 117 0.94 -8.48 -23.56
C ASN A 117 0.36 -8.17 -22.18
N VAL A 118 0.21 -6.88 -21.82
CA VAL A 118 -0.39 -6.47 -20.54
C VAL A 118 -1.91 -6.70 -20.61
N PRO A 119 -2.48 -7.57 -19.74
CA PRO A 119 -3.93 -7.76 -19.67
C PRO A 119 -4.67 -6.48 -19.30
N ASP A 120 -5.90 -6.32 -19.77
CA ASP A 120 -6.72 -5.12 -19.50
C ASP A 120 -6.86 -4.81 -18.00
N GLU A 121 -7.14 -5.82 -17.17
CA GLU A 121 -7.24 -5.66 -15.71
C GLU A 121 -5.91 -5.16 -15.11
N ILE A 122 -4.77 -5.73 -15.51
CA ILE A 122 -3.44 -5.29 -15.06
C ILE A 122 -3.15 -3.86 -15.52
N PHE A 123 -3.53 -3.50 -16.75
CA PHE A 123 -3.37 -2.14 -17.26
C PHE A 123 -4.16 -1.12 -16.43
N LEU A 124 -5.42 -1.40 -16.12
CA LEU A 124 -6.29 -0.52 -15.33
C LEU A 124 -5.73 -0.24 -13.95
N HIS A 125 -5.30 -1.28 -13.24
CA HIS A 125 -4.86 -1.16 -11.83
C HIS A 125 -3.42 -0.66 -11.67
N PHE A 126 -2.53 -0.96 -12.63
CA PHE A 126 -1.08 -0.85 -12.41
C PHE A 126 -0.30 -0.08 -13.47
N VAL A 127 -0.96 0.35 -14.56
CA VAL A 127 -0.35 1.20 -15.61
C VAL A 127 -1.07 2.53 -15.75
N LEU A 128 -2.40 2.50 -15.87
CA LEU A 128 -3.24 3.66 -16.12
C LEU A 128 -3.18 4.78 -15.06
N PRO A 129 -3.14 4.49 -13.74
CA PRO A 129 -3.27 5.53 -12.73
C PRO A 129 -2.10 6.52 -12.77
N ASN A 130 -2.41 7.82 -12.74
CA ASN A 130 -1.41 8.90 -12.77
C ASN A 130 -1.00 9.39 -11.36
N PHE A 131 -1.38 8.66 -10.33
CA PHE A 131 -0.95 8.86 -8.94
C PHE A 131 -0.25 7.60 -8.45
N ILE A 132 0.78 7.78 -7.65
CA ILE A 132 1.48 6.68 -6.98
C ILE A 132 1.06 6.63 -5.51
N THR A 133 1.11 7.75 -4.80
CA THR A 133 0.77 7.88 -3.37
C THR A 133 -0.10 9.13 -3.12
N GLN A 134 0.43 10.10 -2.38
CA GLN A 134 -0.18 11.36 -1.95
C GLN A 134 0.46 12.58 -2.62
N GLU A 135 1.38 12.36 -3.57
CA GLU A 135 2.01 13.44 -4.30
C GLU A 135 1.03 14.23 -5.16
N ARG A 136 1.43 15.44 -5.54
CA ARG A 136 0.64 16.28 -6.44
C ARG A 136 0.53 15.60 -7.80
N TYR A 137 -0.66 15.69 -8.42
CA TYR A 137 -0.81 15.31 -9.83
C TYR A 137 0.13 16.10 -10.72
N GLU A 138 0.91 15.40 -11.53
CA GLU A 138 1.83 15.97 -12.49
C GLU A 138 1.74 15.22 -13.82
N LYS A 139 1.92 15.94 -14.93
CA LYS A 139 1.90 15.38 -16.29
C LYS A 139 3.23 14.71 -16.62
N TYR A 140 3.57 13.69 -15.85
CA TYR A 140 4.88 13.05 -15.92
C TYR A 140 5.04 12.23 -17.20
N ARG A 141 3.97 11.64 -17.78
CA ARG A 141 4.10 10.85 -19.00
C ARG A 141 4.52 11.74 -20.14
N ALA A 142 3.94 12.93 -20.28
CA ALA A 142 4.31 13.88 -21.32
C ALA A 142 5.81 14.23 -21.28
N TYR A 143 6.39 14.32 -20.08
CA TYR A 143 7.81 14.57 -19.89
C TYR A 143 8.67 13.33 -20.13
N PHE A 144 8.32 12.19 -19.54
CA PHE A 144 9.14 10.98 -19.56
C PHE A 144 9.08 10.24 -20.90
N TYR A 145 7.96 10.26 -21.60
CA TYR A 145 7.73 9.43 -22.79
C TYR A 145 8.84 9.55 -23.85
N PRO A 146 9.21 10.76 -24.34
CA PRO A 146 10.28 10.87 -25.33
C PRO A 146 11.65 10.41 -24.79
N LEU A 147 11.94 10.66 -23.50
CA LEU A 147 13.20 10.29 -22.86
C LEU A 147 13.34 8.78 -22.71
N LEU A 148 12.28 8.12 -22.26
CA LEU A 148 12.29 6.69 -21.97
C LEU A 148 12.13 5.85 -23.24
N LYS A 149 11.45 6.37 -24.27
CA LYS A 149 11.39 5.72 -25.58
C LYS A 149 12.78 5.55 -26.20
N ASP A 150 13.64 6.56 -26.10
CA ASP A 150 15.03 6.44 -26.56
C ASP A 150 15.87 5.58 -25.61
N ALA A 151 15.74 5.77 -24.29
CA ALA A 151 16.53 5.03 -23.30
C ALA A 151 16.27 3.51 -23.33
N LEU A 152 15.07 3.07 -23.69
CA LEU A 152 14.66 1.66 -23.69
C LEU A 152 14.54 1.05 -25.10
N LYS A 153 15.02 1.72 -26.15
CA LYS A 153 14.84 1.27 -27.55
C LYS A 153 15.40 -0.14 -27.84
N ASP A 154 16.43 -0.53 -27.09
CA ASP A 154 17.09 -1.81 -27.25
C ASP A 154 16.50 -2.92 -26.37
N CYS A 155 15.69 -2.57 -25.36
CA CYS A 155 15.01 -3.54 -24.50
C CYS A 155 13.94 -4.33 -25.29
N LYS A 156 13.92 -5.65 -25.11
CA LYS A 156 12.98 -6.56 -25.79
C LYS A 156 12.01 -7.23 -24.83
N THR A 157 12.35 -7.29 -23.53
CA THR A 157 11.52 -7.92 -22.49
C THR A 157 11.11 -6.94 -21.41
N MET A 158 10.07 -7.27 -20.65
CA MET A 158 9.66 -6.48 -19.49
C MET A 158 10.74 -6.43 -18.41
N GLU A 159 11.48 -7.53 -18.20
CA GLU A 159 12.58 -7.59 -17.25
C GLU A 159 13.74 -6.67 -17.64
N GLU A 160 14.20 -6.74 -18.91
CA GLU A 160 15.24 -5.84 -19.42
C GLU A 160 14.83 -4.37 -19.26
N ALA A 161 13.59 -4.05 -19.63
CA ALA A 161 13.05 -2.70 -19.50
C ALA A 161 12.98 -2.25 -18.04
N ALA A 162 12.53 -3.11 -17.12
CA ALA A 162 12.44 -2.80 -15.69
C ALA A 162 13.82 -2.51 -15.07
N LEU A 163 14.83 -3.30 -15.42
CA LEU A 163 16.21 -3.14 -14.93
C LEU A 163 16.89 -1.92 -15.55
N GLU A 164 16.76 -1.71 -16.86
CA GLU A 164 17.35 -0.55 -17.55
C GLU A 164 16.70 0.76 -17.09
N LEU A 165 15.38 0.75 -16.90
CA LEU A 165 14.67 1.86 -16.29
C LEU A 165 15.17 2.15 -14.86
N ASN A 166 15.48 1.11 -14.08
CA ASN A 166 15.99 1.29 -12.73
C ASN A 166 17.38 1.95 -12.75
N LYS A 167 18.25 1.59 -13.71
CA LYS A 167 19.53 2.29 -13.96
C LYS A 167 19.28 3.76 -14.34
N TRP A 168 18.32 4.01 -15.22
CA TRP A 168 17.96 5.37 -15.66
C TRP A 168 17.51 6.24 -14.48
N CYS A 169 16.64 5.72 -13.61
CA CYS A 169 16.17 6.40 -12.40
C CYS A 169 17.30 6.55 -11.37
N GLY A 170 18.07 5.49 -11.10
CA GLY A 170 19.15 5.47 -10.12
C GLY A 170 20.36 6.34 -10.48
N ALA A 171 20.53 6.69 -11.76
CA ALA A 171 21.49 7.70 -12.21
C ALA A 171 21.07 9.15 -11.86
N ARG A 172 19.77 9.37 -11.59
CA ARG A 172 19.17 10.70 -11.37
C ARG A 172 18.74 10.95 -9.93
N PHE A 173 18.58 9.91 -9.13
CA PHE A 173 17.98 10.03 -7.81
C PHE A 173 18.64 9.11 -6.79
N LYS A 174 18.83 9.61 -5.57
CA LYS A 174 19.47 8.88 -4.46
C LYS A 174 18.65 8.97 -3.17
N TYR A 175 18.80 7.97 -2.32
CA TYR A 175 18.16 8.01 -1.01
C TYR A 175 18.76 9.11 -0.12
N LYS A 176 17.89 9.89 0.51
CA LYS A 176 18.21 10.80 1.61
C LYS A 176 16.94 11.04 2.44
N PRO A 177 16.97 10.87 3.77
CA PRO A 177 15.83 11.20 4.63
C PRO A 177 15.36 12.65 4.43
N THR A 178 14.05 12.85 4.29
CA THR A 178 13.42 14.18 4.17
C THR A 178 12.20 14.28 5.11
N GLN A 179 11.16 15.01 4.72
CA GLN A 179 9.93 15.21 5.50
C GLN A 179 8.86 14.18 5.14
N MET A 180 7.81 14.08 5.95
CA MET A 180 6.72 13.10 5.77
C MET A 180 5.87 13.35 4.51
N ARG A 181 5.77 14.60 4.03
CA ARG A 181 5.03 14.92 2.81
C ARG A 181 5.79 14.43 1.58
N ASP A 182 5.12 13.63 0.76
CA ASP A 182 5.69 13.14 -0.49
C ASP A 182 5.92 14.27 -1.50
N GLN A 183 7.07 14.19 -2.16
CA GLN A 183 7.48 15.13 -3.19
C GLN A 183 6.92 14.71 -4.55
N GLY A 184 6.60 15.70 -5.39
CA GLY A 184 6.20 15.45 -6.78
C GLY A 184 7.37 14.96 -7.63
N ILE A 185 7.08 14.43 -8.82
CA ILE A 185 8.06 13.93 -9.78
C ILE A 185 9.05 15.04 -10.17
N PHE A 186 8.57 16.25 -10.48
CA PHE A 186 9.46 17.34 -10.91
C PHE A 186 10.30 17.90 -9.76
N GLU A 187 9.79 17.86 -8.52
CA GLU A 187 10.57 18.16 -7.33
C GLU A 187 11.69 17.12 -7.15
N ASN A 188 11.36 15.84 -7.30
CA ASN A 188 12.31 14.74 -7.22
C ASN A 188 13.43 14.88 -8.26
N LEU A 189 13.09 15.13 -9.53
CA LEU A 189 14.06 15.30 -10.60
C LEU A 189 14.96 16.52 -10.39
N LYS A 190 14.42 17.62 -9.84
CA LYS A 190 15.20 18.84 -9.58
C LYS A 190 16.17 18.65 -8.41
N ARG A 191 15.78 17.93 -7.36
CA ARG A 191 16.60 17.73 -6.16
C ARG A 191 17.60 16.60 -6.30
N GLY A 192 17.22 15.53 -6.99
CA GLY A 192 18.01 14.32 -7.14
C GLY A 192 18.11 13.45 -5.88
N TYR A 193 17.28 13.70 -4.86
CA TYR A 193 17.23 12.86 -3.66
C TYR A 193 15.90 12.92 -2.88
N GLY A 194 15.59 11.86 -2.13
CA GLY A 194 14.38 11.72 -1.30
C GLY A 194 14.34 10.40 -0.53
N ARG A 195 13.25 10.12 0.18
CA ARG A 195 13.03 8.87 0.93
C ARG A 195 12.67 7.73 -0.02
N CYS A 196 12.43 6.54 0.55
CA CYS A 196 11.96 5.39 -0.21
C CYS A 196 10.65 5.67 -0.96
N GLU A 197 9.73 6.45 -0.40
CA GLU A 197 8.49 6.85 -1.06
C GLU A 197 8.76 7.69 -2.32
N GLU A 198 9.65 8.68 -2.26
CA GLU A 198 10.03 9.46 -3.46
C GLU A 198 10.71 8.61 -4.53
N MET A 199 11.50 7.61 -4.12
CA MET A 199 12.12 6.66 -5.05
C MET A 199 11.07 5.80 -5.75
N VAL A 200 10.06 5.32 -5.00
CA VAL A 200 8.89 4.59 -5.53
C VAL A 200 8.10 5.46 -6.51
N ILE A 201 7.80 6.71 -6.14
CA ILE A 201 7.08 7.67 -7.00
C ILE A 201 7.81 7.86 -8.33
N LEU A 202 9.13 8.10 -8.30
CA LEU A 202 9.91 8.33 -9.51
C LEU A 202 9.96 7.09 -10.40
N TYR A 203 10.27 5.93 -9.84
CA TYR A 203 10.38 4.68 -10.61
C TYR A 203 9.04 4.28 -11.21
N MET A 204 7.97 4.25 -10.41
CA MET A 204 6.64 3.85 -10.89
C MET A 204 6.09 4.80 -11.95
N SER A 205 6.29 6.11 -11.80
CA SER A 205 5.89 7.09 -12.82
C SER A 205 6.61 6.84 -14.15
N ALA A 206 7.92 6.57 -14.09
CA ALA A 206 8.71 6.23 -15.27
C ALA A 206 8.24 4.89 -15.89
N ALA A 207 7.97 3.87 -15.07
CA ALA A 207 7.55 2.54 -15.52
C ALA A 207 6.17 2.58 -16.19
N ARG A 208 5.21 3.26 -15.58
CA ARG A 208 3.86 3.43 -16.13
C ARG A 208 3.85 4.25 -17.42
N THR A 209 4.83 5.13 -17.62
CA THR A 209 4.99 5.87 -18.89
C THR A 209 5.35 4.95 -20.06
N VAL A 210 5.99 3.81 -19.79
CA VAL A 210 6.41 2.82 -20.80
C VAL A 210 5.58 1.54 -20.75
N CYS A 211 4.38 1.62 -20.20
CA CYS A 211 3.44 0.49 -20.08
C CYS A 211 4.02 -0.72 -19.30
N LEU A 212 4.91 -0.49 -18.33
CA LEU A 212 5.33 -1.50 -17.36
C LEU A 212 4.40 -1.44 -16.14
N PRO A 213 3.62 -2.51 -15.86
CA PRO A 213 2.74 -2.51 -14.70
C PRO A 213 3.55 -2.56 -13.40
N THR A 214 3.26 -1.62 -12.51
CA THR A 214 3.95 -1.50 -11.23
C THR A 214 3.00 -1.17 -10.10
N ARG A 215 3.31 -1.69 -8.91
CA ARG A 215 2.66 -1.34 -7.65
C ARG A 215 3.69 -1.05 -6.57
N GLN A 216 3.31 -0.20 -5.64
CA GLN A 216 4.07 -0.01 -4.42
C GLN A 216 3.89 -1.24 -3.54
N ALA A 217 4.98 -1.71 -2.96
CA ALA A 217 5.00 -2.64 -1.84
C ALA A 217 5.72 -2.00 -0.65
N TYR A 218 5.31 -2.32 0.57
CA TYR A 218 5.89 -1.75 1.78
C TYR A 218 5.70 -2.63 3.01
N THR A 219 6.61 -2.49 3.96
CA THR A 219 6.39 -2.94 5.35
C THR A 219 6.08 -1.72 6.20
N PRO A 220 4.93 -1.68 6.92
CA PRO A 220 4.57 -0.53 7.76
C PRO A 220 5.66 -0.21 8.79
N TRP A 221 6.28 -1.25 9.34
CA TRP A 221 7.39 -1.16 10.30
C TRP A 221 8.31 -2.36 10.13
N TRP A 222 9.62 -2.16 10.25
CA TRP A 222 10.57 -3.26 10.35
C TRP A 222 10.49 -3.95 11.73
N SER A 223 10.72 -5.27 11.74
CA SER A 223 10.79 -6.05 12.99
C SER A 223 12.13 -5.93 13.72
N THR A 224 13.19 -5.57 13.00
CA THR A 224 14.57 -5.71 13.51
C THR A 224 15.41 -4.43 13.43
N CYS A 225 14.80 -3.33 13.02
CA CYS A 225 15.39 -2.00 13.03
C CYS A 225 14.28 -0.96 13.07
N ASP A 226 14.61 0.26 13.48
CA ASP A 226 13.67 1.36 13.39
C ASP A 226 13.45 1.76 11.93
N SER A 227 12.29 2.35 11.62
CA SER A 227 11.80 2.74 10.28
C SER A 227 10.76 1.78 9.67
N ASN A 228 10.03 2.32 8.68
CA ASN A 228 9.31 1.59 7.65
C ASN A 228 10.24 1.35 6.43
N HIS A 229 9.71 0.74 5.38
CA HIS A 229 10.31 0.80 4.05
C HIS A 229 9.28 0.55 2.94
N ALA A 230 9.44 1.25 1.82
CA ALA A 230 8.66 1.09 0.61
C ALA A 230 9.57 0.80 -0.61
N TRP A 231 9.08 -0.01 -1.53
CA TRP A 231 9.76 -0.40 -2.77
C TRP A 231 8.73 -0.68 -3.87
N VAL A 232 9.19 -1.18 -5.02
CA VAL A 232 8.34 -1.45 -6.18
C VAL A 232 8.29 -2.93 -6.47
N GLU A 233 7.09 -3.40 -6.78
CA GLU A 233 6.86 -4.66 -7.47
C GLU A 233 6.47 -4.35 -8.93
N VAL A 234 7.17 -4.99 -9.88
CA VAL A 234 6.94 -4.91 -11.32
C VAL A 234 6.36 -6.22 -11.83
N TRP A 235 5.34 -6.13 -12.67
CA TRP A 235 4.74 -7.30 -13.31
C TRP A 235 5.47 -7.60 -14.61
N CYS A 236 6.01 -8.82 -14.73
CA CYS A 236 6.63 -9.32 -15.94
C CYS A 236 6.00 -10.65 -16.33
N ASP A 237 5.34 -10.67 -17.50
CA ASP A 237 4.82 -11.89 -18.15
C ASP A 237 4.04 -12.83 -17.21
N GLY A 238 3.11 -12.29 -16.43
CA GLY A 238 2.22 -13.07 -15.55
C GLY A 238 2.64 -13.15 -14.09
N LYS A 239 3.78 -12.58 -13.70
CA LYS A 239 4.30 -12.66 -12.32
C LYS A 239 4.80 -11.32 -11.83
N TRP A 240 4.59 -11.02 -10.55
CA TRP A 240 5.29 -9.89 -9.92
C TRP A 240 6.74 -10.25 -9.56
N PHE A 241 7.59 -9.24 -9.54
CA PHE A 241 8.96 -9.28 -9.05
C PHE A 241 9.24 -7.99 -8.29
N TYR A 242 10.04 -8.03 -7.24
CA TYR A 242 10.43 -6.82 -6.51
C TYR A 242 11.77 -6.26 -7.00
N LEU A 243 11.97 -4.97 -6.80
CA LEU A 243 13.24 -4.27 -6.97
C LEU A 243 13.35 -3.09 -5.99
N GLY A 244 14.58 -2.67 -5.70
CA GLY A 244 14.84 -1.40 -5.03
C GLY A 244 14.65 -0.25 -6.02
N ALA A 245 13.68 0.63 -5.77
CA ALA A 245 13.38 1.74 -6.67
C ALA A 245 14.55 2.72 -6.72
N CYS A 246 15.03 3.08 -7.90
CA CYS A 246 16.23 3.91 -8.09
C CYS A 246 17.53 3.29 -7.51
N GLU A 247 17.52 1.98 -7.23
CA GLU A 247 18.65 1.22 -6.70
C GLU A 247 18.98 0.09 -7.69
N PRO A 248 19.82 0.35 -8.70
CA PRO A 248 20.02 -0.58 -9.79
C PRO A 248 20.62 -1.92 -9.31
N SER A 249 20.04 -3.02 -9.79
CA SER A 249 20.62 -4.36 -9.72
C SER A 249 20.71 -4.96 -11.14
N ASN A 250 21.43 -6.07 -11.27
CA ASN A 250 21.58 -6.83 -12.50
C ASN A 250 20.42 -7.82 -12.75
N LYS A 251 19.53 -8.03 -11.77
CA LYS A 251 18.38 -8.94 -11.87
C LYS A 251 17.22 -8.46 -11.00
N LEU A 252 16.02 -8.92 -11.31
CA LEU A 252 14.85 -8.72 -10.45
C LEU A 252 14.92 -9.62 -9.20
N ASN A 253 14.09 -9.32 -8.20
CA ASN A 253 14.13 -9.95 -6.87
C ASN A 253 15.52 -9.83 -6.20
N ASP A 254 16.20 -8.71 -6.44
CA ASP A 254 17.50 -8.42 -5.85
C ASP A 254 17.61 -6.94 -5.48
N ALA A 255 17.64 -6.71 -4.17
CA ALA A 255 17.72 -5.40 -3.54
C ALA A 255 18.40 -5.55 -2.17
N TRP A 256 18.91 -4.45 -1.61
CA TRP A 256 19.59 -4.48 -0.31
C TRP A 256 18.70 -5.03 0.82
N PHE A 257 17.38 -4.91 0.69
CA PHE A 257 16.40 -5.39 1.67
C PHE A 257 15.99 -6.86 1.49
N SER A 258 16.51 -7.58 0.48
CA SER A 258 16.09 -8.97 0.16
C SER A 258 16.25 -9.95 1.34
N THR A 259 17.27 -9.74 2.19
CA THR A 259 17.44 -10.54 3.42
C THR A 259 16.62 -9.95 4.58
N PRO A 260 16.66 -8.64 4.87
CA PRO A 260 15.79 -8.03 5.90
C PRO A 260 14.29 -8.34 5.76
N VAL A 261 13.73 -8.30 4.55
CA VAL A 261 12.29 -8.47 4.26
C VAL A 261 11.75 -9.83 4.67
N LYS A 262 12.59 -10.86 4.77
CA LYS A 262 12.18 -12.18 5.27
C LYS A 262 11.68 -12.15 6.72
N ARG A 263 12.02 -11.10 7.47
CA ARG A 263 11.64 -10.90 8.87
C ARG A 263 10.59 -9.80 9.02
N ALA A 264 10.02 -9.29 7.92
CA ALA A 264 8.95 -8.30 7.98
C ALA A 264 7.72 -8.90 8.66
N PRO A 265 7.01 -8.14 9.51
CA PRO A 265 5.80 -8.63 10.15
C PRO A 265 4.66 -8.79 9.14
N LEU A 266 4.65 -7.92 8.12
CA LEU A 266 3.64 -7.82 7.09
C LEU A 266 4.25 -7.04 5.91
N VAL A 267 4.01 -7.52 4.70
CA VAL A 267 4.25 -6.76 3.47
C VAL A 267 2.92 -6.53 2.79
N LEU A 268 2.65 -5.26 2.49
CA LEU A 268 1.43 -4.81 1.82
C LEU A 268 1.77 -4.22 0.46
N ALA A 269 0.92 -4.48 -0.53
CA ALA A 269 0.95 -3.82 -1.83
C ALA A 269 -0.38 -3.10 -2.12
N ILE A 270 -0.32 -2.11 -3.00
CA ILE A 270 -1.47 -1.25 -3.31
C ILE A 270 -1.88 -1.44 -4.78
N ALA A 271 -3.15 -1.77 -5.00
CA ALA A 271 -3.78 -1.74 -6.32
C ALA A 271 -4.79 -0.59 -6.38
N TYR A 272 -4.73 0.19 -7.46
CA TYR A 272 -5.64 1.31 -7.65
C TYR A 272 -7.04 0.82 -8.00
N GLY A 273 -8.07 1.21 -7.25
CA GLY A 273 -9.44 0.69 -7.39
C GLY A 273 -9.66 -0.70 -6.79
N ARG A 274 -10.87 -1.23 -6.97
CA ARG A 274 -11.27 -2.55 -6.45
C ARG A 274 -10.69 -3.68 -7.32
N LEU A 275 -9.77 -4.45 -6.78
CA LEU A 275 -9.18 -5.63 -7.41
C LEU A 275 -9.82 -6.91 -6.86
N GLU A 276 -10.28 -7.77 -7.75
CA GLU A 276 -10.95 -9.02 -7.36
C GLU A 276 -10.06 -10.25 -7.61
N LYS A 277 -9.21 -10.20 -8.64
CA LYS A 277 -8.30 -11.29 -8.96
C LYS A 277 -6.91 -10.99 -8.44
N LEU A 278 -6.47 -11.85 -7.54
CA LEU A 278 -5.14 -11.83 -6.96
C LEU A 278 -4.25 -12.89 -7.61
N GLN A 279 -2.94 -12.66 -7.55
CA GLN A 279 -1.99 -13.72 -7.88
C GLN A 279 -1.94 -14.74 -6.73
N GLU A 280 -1.62 -16.00 -7.05
CA GLU A 280 -1.54 -17.06 -6.06
C GLU A 280 -0.62 -16.69 -4.89
N GLY A 281 -1.13 -16.88 -3.67
CA GLY A 281 -0.41 -16.58 -2.44
C GLY A 281 -0.58 -15.16 -1.91
N GLU A 282 -1.28 -14.29 -2.64
CA GLU A 282 -1.73 -13.00 -2.13
C GLU A 282 -3.09 -13.13 -1.42
N GLU A 283 -3.36 -12.21 -0.50
CA GLU A 283 -4.65 -12.11 0.19
C GLU A 283 -5.13 -10.66 0.19
N ILE A 284 -6.43 -10.42 0.07
CA ILE A 284 -6.98 -9.07 0.27
C ILE A 284 -6.83 -8.73 1.75
N TYR A 285 -6.06 -7.68 2.06
CA TYR A 285 -5.95 -7.15 3.41
C TYR A 285 -7.13 -6.21 3.73
N GLU A 286 -7.40 -5.25 2.84
CA GLU A 286 -8.49 -4.28 3.02
C GLU A 286 -8.94 -3.72 1.67
N TYR A 287 -10.26 -3.62 1.48
CA TYR A 287 -10.83 -2.77 0.43
C TYR A 287 -10.98 -1.36 0.98
N MET A 288 -10.17 -0.43 0.47
CA MET A 288 -10.35 0.99 0.72
C MET A 288 -11.41 1.53 -0.25
N GLU A 289 -11.82 2.79 -0.06
CA GLU A 289 -12.83 3.41 -0.93
C GLU A 289 -12.41 3.40 -2.41
N ARG A 290 -11.11 3.55 -2.69
CA ARG A 290 -10.55 3.79 -4.03
C ARG A 290 -9.34 2.94 -4.35
N ASP A 291 -8.95 2.05 -3.45
CA ASP A 291 -7.77 1.20 -3.58
C ASP A 291 -8.04 -0.15 -2.93
N THR A 292 -7.25 -1.14 -3.33
CA THR A 292 -7.22 -2.46 -2.69
C THR A 292 -5.84 -2.64 -2.07
N ILE A 293 -5.81 -2.91 -0.77
CA ILE A 293 -4.59 -3.25 -0.05
C ILE A 293 -4.46 -4.77 -0.03
N ILE A 294 -3.32 -5.26 -0.50
CA ILE A 294 -3.04 -6.67 -0.72
C ILE A 294 -1.94 -7.09 0.23
N ASN A 295 -2.14 -8.17 0.97
CA ASN A 295 -1.09 -8.82 1.74
C ASN A 295 -0.25 -9.69 0.80
N THR A 296 1.00 -9.28 0.57
CA THR A 296 1.96 -9.97 -0.29
C THR A 296 3.06 -10.66 0.52
N THR A 297 2.95 -10.73 1.86
CA THR A 297 4.00 -11.25 2.76
C THR A 297 4.52 -12.63 2.35
N LYS A 298 3.64 -13.52 1.87
CA LYS A 298 3.99 -14.89 1.45
C LYS A 298 5.04 -14.96 0.34
N TRP A 299 5.22 -13.87 -0.41
CA TRP A 299 6.20 -13.77 -1.48
C TRP A 299 7.62 -13.57 -0.98
N TYR A 300 7.75 -13.02 0.23
CA TYR A 300 9.03 -12.62 0.81
C TYR A 300 9.54 -13.64 1.83
N SER A 301 8.63 -14.32 2.53
CA SER A 301 8.98 -15.36 3.50
C SER A 301 7.80 -16.28 3.82
N ASP A 302 8.10 -17.32 4.60
CA ASP A 302 7.07 -18.12 5.27
C ASP A 302 6.11 -17.23 6.07
N THR A 303 4.86 -17.68 6.16
CA THR A 303 3.80 -16.99 6.88
C THR A 303 3.07 -17.92 7.84
N ALA A 304 2.31 -17.32 8.74
CA ALA A 304 1.42 -18.02 9.67
C ALA A 304 0.05 -17.35 9.66
N LYS A 305 -1.01 -18.16 9.71
CA LYS A 305 -2.38 -17.65 9.89
C LYS A 305 -2.63 -17.44 11.37
N VAL A 306 -3.03 -16.24 11.75
CA VAL A 306 -3.30 -15.88 13.15
C VAL A 306 -4.79 -15.64 13.32
N LYS A 307 -5.39 -16.34 14.30
CA LYS A 307 -6.77 -16.15 14.75
C LYS A 307 -6.75 -15.60 16.16
N VAL A 308 -7.40 -14.45 16.34
CA VAL A 308 -7.48 -13.76 17.63
C VAL A 308 -8.93 -13.82 18.10
N LYS A 309 -9.18 -14.48 19.23
CA LYS A 309 -10.50 -14.49 19.86
C LYS A 309 -10.56 -13.46 20.97
N VAL A 310 -11.45 -12.48 20.83
CA VAL A 310 -11.66 -11.43 21.82
C VAL A 310 -12.88 -11.77 22.67
N THR A 311 -12.71 -11.75 24.00
CA THR A 311 -13.78 -12.03 24.94
C THR A 311 -13.87 -11.00 26.07
N ASP A 312 -15.03 -10.91 26.72
CA ASP A 312 -15.22 -10.24 27.99
C ASP A 312 -15.98 -11.17 28.93
N ASN A 313 -15.37 -11.51 30.08
CA ASN A 313 -15.90 -12.49 31.04
C ASN A 313 -16.31 -13.81 30.36
N GLY A 314 -15.46 -14.30 29.45
CA GLY A 314 -15.66 -15.52 28.67
C GLY A 314 -16.66 -15.42 27.51
N LYS A 315 -17.34 -14.28 27.31
CA LYS A 315 -18.28 -14.07 26.19
C LYS A 315 -17.56 -13.51 24.96
N PRO A 316 -17.72 -14.09 23.76
CA PRO A 316 -17.12 -13.57 22.54
C PRO A 316 -17.70 -12.20 22.15
N LEU A 317 -16.86 -11.30 21.62
CA LEU A 317 -17.26 -9.95 21.23
C LEU A 317 -17.10 -9.71 19.72
N ALA A 318 -18.20 -9.42 19.05
CA ALA A 318 -18.23 -9.05 17.63
C ALA A 318 -17.85 -7.58 17.38
N ASP A 319 -17.39 -7.28 16.17
CA ASP A 319 -17.02 -5.93 15.67
C ASP A 319 -16.04 -5.19 16.59
N LYS A 320 -15.12 -5.92 17.22
CA LYS A 320 -14.01 -5.35 18.00
C LYS A 320 -12.79 -5.18 17.12
N LEU A 321 -12.17 -4.00 17.23
CA LEU A 321 -10.89 -3.70 16.61
C LEU A 321 -9.79 -4.51 17.32
N VAL A 322 -8.99 -5.22 16.53
CA VAL A 322 -7.81 -5.95 16.96
C VAL A 322 -6.60 -5.29 16.30
N LEU A 323 -5.62 -4.88 17.09
CA LEU A 323 -4.40 -4.23 16.61
C LEU A 323 -3.19 -5.14 16.84
N PHE A 324 -2.34 -5.27 15.83
CA PHE A 324 -1.11 -6.05 15.90
C PHE A 324 0.10 -5.11 15.92
N TYR A 325 1.06 -5.40 16.79
CA TYR A 325 2.17 -4.50 17.09
C TYR A 325 3.53 -5.18 16.93
N VAL A 326 4.48 -4.35 16.50
CA VAL A 326 5.90 -4.64 16.47
C VAL A 326 6.64 -3.55 17.24
N PHE A 327 7.79 -3.88 17.82
CA PHE A 327 8.61 -2.89 18.51
C PHE A 327 9.46 -2.12 17.50
N ASN A 328 9.29 -0.80 17.43
CA ASN A 328 9.96 0.09 16.49
C ASN A 328 9.93 1.53 17.03
N PHE A 329 11.02 2.30 16.87
CA PHE A 329 11.22 3.63 17.44
C PHE A 329 10.95 3.67 18.96
N GLY A 330 11.51 2.70 19.69
CA GLY A 330 11.44 2.65 21.16
C GLY A 330 10.06 2.32 21.74
N GLY A 331 9.09 1.89 20.93
CA GLY A 331 7.75 1.55 21.42
C GLY A 331 7.01 0.55 20.55
N LEU A 332 5.84 0.11 21.03
CA LEU A 332 4.94 -0.72 20.24
C LEU A 332 4.25 0.14 19.17
N ARG A 333 4.41 -0.27 17.91
CA ARG A 333 3.80 0.40 16.75
C ARG A 333 2.79 -0.54 16.10
N PRO A 334 1.54 -0.11 15.90
CA PRO A 334 0.58 -0.92 15.19
C PRO A 334 1.02 -1.04 13.72
N PHE A 335 1.16 -2.27 13.23
CA PHE A 335 1.48 -2.54 11.83
C PHE A 335 0.28 -3.14 11.06
N ALA A 336 -0.69 -3.71 11.76
CA ALA A 336 -1.89 -4.26 11.18
C ALA A 336 -3.11 -4.09 12.08
N LYS A 337 -4.29 -4.14 11.47
CA LYS A 337 -5.59 -4.15 12.14
C LYS A 337 -6.47 -5.27 11.57
N ALA A 338 -7.35 -5.79 12.39
CA ALA A 338 -8.43 -6.68 11.97
C ALA A 338 -9.69 -6.41 12.81
N LYS A 339 -10.83 -6.96 12.38
CA LYS A 339 -12.10 -6.88 13.12
C LYS A 339 -12.62 -8.27 13.45
N THR A 340 -13.21 -8.43 14.62
CA THR A 340 -13.83 -9.69 15.02
C THR A 340 -15.18 -9.90 14.33
N ASN A 341 -15.44 -11.15 13.93
CA ASN A 341 -16.74 -11.61 13.44
C ASN A 341 -17.74 -11.86 14.59
N ASN A 342 -18.91 -12.41 14.28
CA ASN A 342 -19.96 -12.73 15.27
C ASN A 342 -19.54 -13.75 16.34
N GLU A 343 -18.49 -14.55 16.09
CA GLU A 343 -17.91 -15.50 17.05
C GLU A 343 -16.79 -14.87 17.89
N GLY A 344 -16.54 -13.57 17.73
CA GLY A 344 -15.48 -12.85 18.40
C GLY A 344 -14.09 -13.11 17.84
N ILE A 345 -13.98 -13.64 16.61
CA ILE A 345 -12.72 -14.04 15.99
C ILE A 345 -12.31 -13.04 14.89
N ALA A 346 -11.09 -12.51 14.99
CA ALA A 346 -10.41 -11.80 13.92
C ALA A 346 -9.33 -12.73 13.30
N SER A 347 -9.09 -12.64 12.00
CA SER A 347 -8.08 -13.47 11.31
C SER A 347 -7.17 -12.62 10.42
N ILE A 348 -5.87 -12.95 10.39
CA ILE A 348 -4.88 -12.29 9.53
C ILE A 348 -3.70 -13.23 9.25
N THR A 349 -3.08 -13.13 8.07
CA THR A 349 -1.83 -13.82 7.74
C THR A 349 -0.63 -12.90 8.00
N LEU A 350 0.34 -13.35 8.80
CA LEU A 350 1.51 -12.57 9.21
C LEU A 350 2.83 -13.27 8.86
N GLY A 351 3.91 -12.50 8.82
CA GLY A 351 5.28 -13.04 8.78
C GLY A 351 5.68 -13.75 10.08
N ILE A 352 6.86 -14.35 10.09
CA ILE A 352 7.35 -15.15 11.23
C ILE A 352 8.07 -14.27 12.26
N GLY A 353 7.68 -14.38 13.53
CA GLY A 353 8.26 -13.62 14.62
C GLY A 353 7.48 -13.70 15.92
N GLU A 354 7.89 -12.88 16.88
CA GLU A 354 7.14 -12.61 18.11
C GLU A 354 6.56 -11.20 18.04
N PHE A 355 5.26 -11.08 18.27
CA PHE A 355 4.51 -9.82 18.14
C PHE A 355 3.60 -9.63 19.36
N PHE A 356 2.93 -8.48 19.40
CA PHE A 356 1.86 -8.23 20.36
C PHE A 356 0.54 -8.02 19.64
N VAL A 357 -0.55 -8.35 20.30
CA VAL A 357 -1.91 -8.04 19.85
C VAL A 357 -2.67 -7.38 20.98
N SER A 358 -3.52 -6.41 20.65
CA SER A 358 -4.43 -5.79 21.62
C SER A 358 -5.84 -5.68 21.08
N SER A 359 -6.79 -5.55 22.02
CA SER A 359 -8.16 -5.11 21.74
C SER A 359 -8.71 -4.43 23.00
N GLY A 360 -9.75 -3.62 22.83
CA GLY A 360 -10.41 -2.88 23.91
C GLY A 360 -10.46 -1.38 23.66
N ASP A 361 -10.64 -0.63 24.75
CA ASP A 361 -10.71 0.83 24.79
C ASP A 361 -9.89 1.38 25.97
N ASP A 362 -9.94 2.70 26.18
CA ASP A 362 -9.19 3.41 27.21
C ASP A 362 -9.51 2.93 28.64
N GLN A 363 -10.69 2.32 28.87
CA GLN A 363 -11.09 1.84 30.18
C GLN A 363 -10.76 0.36 30.37
N LYS A 364 -10.98 -0.44 29.33
CA LYS A 364 -10.86 -1.89 29.38
C LYS A 364 -10.19 -2.43 28.12
N TYR A 365 -8.89 -2.68 28.22
CA TYR A 365 -8.08 -3.26 27.16
C TYR A 365 -7.25 -4.42 27.66
N SER A 366 -6.78 -5.21 26.70
CA SER A 366 -5.79 -6.25 26.94
C SER A 366 -4.71 -6.26 25.88
N VAL A 367 -3.49 -6.64 26.26
CA VAL A 367 -2.35 -6.81 25.35
C VAL A 367 -1.70 -8.16 25.60
N VAL A 368 -1.52 -8.93 24.53
CA VAL A 368 -1.00 -10.30 24.59
C VAL A 368 0.19 -10.43 23.65
N LYS A 369 1.29 -10.97 24.17
CA LYS A 369 2.43 -11.37 23.35
C LYS A 369 2.16 -12.74 22.74
N PHE A 370 2.42 -12.91 21.45
CA PHE A 370 2.27 -14.18 20.75
C PHE A 370 3.44 -14.44 19.79
N LYS A 371 3.54 -15.67 19.29
CA LYS A 371 4.58 -16.11 18.37
C LYS A 371 3.95 -16.76 17.14
N THR A 372 4.48 -16.43 15.97
CA THR A 372 4.17 -17.10 14.70
C THR A 372 5.25 -18.11 14.33
N GLU A 373 4.84 -19.20 13.68
CA GLU A 373 5.74 -20.25 13.20
C GLU A 373 5.38 -20.65 11.76
N PRO A 374 6.36 -21.00 10.90
CA PRO A 374 6.12 -21.31 9.50
C PRO A 374 4.99 -22.31 9.29
N ASN A 375 4.04 -21.96 8.42
CA ASN A 375 2.95 -22.83 7.97
C ASN A 375 2.06 -23.37 9.11
N LYS A 376 1.99 -22.67 10.24
CA LYS A 376 1.07 -23.00 11.34
C LYS A 376 -0.07 -22.00 11.45
N GLU A 377 -1.20 -22.49 11.95
CA GLU A 377 -2.26 -21.62 12.47
C GLU A 377 -1.99 -21.34 13.95
N VAL A 378 -2.06 -20.08 14.34
CA VAL A 378 -1.84 -19.60 15.70
C VAL A 378 -3.16 -19.07 16.24
N PHE A 379 -3.57 -19.56 17.40
CA PHE A 379 -4.74 -19.07 18.11
C PHE A 379 -4.32 -18.24 19.32
N VAL A 380 -4.85 -17.04 19.46
CA VAL A 380 -4.55 -16.11 20.55
C VAL A 380 -5.85 -15.68 21.22
N GLU A 381 -5.95 -15.86 22.53
CA GLU A 381 -7.07 -15.36 23.34
C GLU A 381 -6.73 -14.00 23.94
N VAL A 382 -7.63 -13.03 23.73
CA VAL A 382 -7.55 -11.69 24.30
C VAL A 382 -8.80 -11.47 25.16
N SER A 383 -8.66 -11.63 26.47
CA SER A 383 -9.75 -11.40 27.43
C SER A 383 -9.67 -10.00 27.98
N LEU A 384 -10.63 -9.13 27.67
CA LEU A 384 -10.56 -7.70 27.96
C LEU A 384 -10.44 -7.41 29.47
N GLY A 385 -9.45 -6.62 29.86
CA GLY A 385 -9.20 -6.20 31.25
C GLY A 385 -8.40 -7.20 32.08
N GLU A 386 -8.14 -8.40 31.57
CA GLU A 386 -7.44 -9.46 32.30
C GLU A 386 -5.93 -9.52 31.99
N GLN A 387 -5.51 -9.10 30.80
CA GLN A 387 -4.13 -9.29 30.32
C GLN A 387 -3.49 -7.94 30.01
N LYS A 388 -2.51 -7.53 30.81
CA LYS A 388 -1.72 -6.31 30.56
C LYS A 388 -0.26 -6.67 30.34
N LEU A 389 0.45 -5.80 29.64
CA LEU A 389 1.91 -5.86 29.60
C LEU A 389 2.45 -5.54 30.99
N GLU A 390 3.07 -6.54 31.62
CA GLU A 390 3.74 -6.35 32.90
C GLU A 390 4.97 -5.45 32.75
N GLU A 391 5.27 -4.70 33.81
CA GLU A 391 6.54 -3.98 33.89
C GLU A 391 7.69 -4.98 33.90
N GLY A 392 8.66 -4.81 33.01
CA GLY A 392 9.84 -5.66 32.96
C GLY A 392 10.49 -5.74 31.60
N TYR A 393 11.17 -6.86 31.38
CA TYR A 393 11.93 -7.11 30.15
C TYR A 393 11.31 -8.27 29.39
N PHE A 394 11.21 -8.12 28.07
CA PHE A 394 10.84 -9.19 27.17
C PHE A 394 11.85 -9.26 26.02
N TRP A 395 12.06 -10.47 25.52
CA TRP A 395 12.81 -10.71 24.30
C TRP A 395 11.83 -10.78 23.13
N LEU A 396 12.22 -10.30 21.95
CA LEU A 396 11.49 -10.54 20.70
C LEU A 396 12.37 -11.36 19.77
N ARG A 397 11.84 -12.50 19.33
CA ARG A 397 12.55 -13.44 18.47
C ARG A 397 12.00 -13.38 17.05
N TYR A 398 12.91 -13.31 16.09
CA TYR A 398 12.61 -13.34 14.66
C TYR A 398 13.50 -14.38 13.98
N PRO A 399 13.12 -14.88 12.78
CA PRO A 399 13.94 -15.81 12.02
C PRO A 399 15.39 -15.32 11.86
N SER A 400 16.34 -16.26 11.86
CA SER A 400 17.72 -15.96 11.50
C SER A 400 17.80 -15.50 10.04
N LYS A 401 18.85 -14.72 9.73
CA LYS A 401 19.11 -14.22 8.37
C LYS A 401 19.36 -15.35 7.37
#